data_AF-A0A8W8KBZ4-F1
#
_entry.id   AF-A0A8W8KBZ4-F1
#
_cell.length_a   1.000
_cell.length_b   1.000
_cell.length_c   1.000
_cell.angle_alpha   90.00
_cell.angle_beta   90.00
_cell.angle_gamma   90.00
#
_symmetry.space_group_name_H-M   'P 1'
#
loop_
_entity.id
_entity.type
_entity.pdbx_description
1 polymer ?
#
loop_
_entity_poly.entity_id
_entity_poly.type
_entity_poly.pdbx_seq_one_letter_code
_entity_poly.pdbx_strand_id
1 'polypeptide(L)'
;MRTSTCGTVMLVCATILGPITIVFLAVSFATDYWLEFKVDPGYTRLSTDDARVSHTRHRGIFRECYPGNDTAFLLTAKDVVDNYCFNIDYEVPESSTITLSTEFMARIHLSRCFLAFYVVALVVFLLAFIFGLVVCCWRRSKWAYIAGLCAYIAAFATAAAIAFFHGAEYLERNKIEDTTEFYSKWTAGLQNATTRSYGWSYVLGWVGMILAALSATFYSVAGCYYYGRPYPQPAMIGPYVYDMETRRQLPAIGYGDPYVSWS
;
A
#
# COMPACT_ATOMS: atom_id res chain seq x y z
N MET A 1 1.35 -31.64 -22.91
CA MET A 1 0.91 -30.46 -22.14
C MET A 1 1.76 -29.25 -22.55
N ARG A 2 1.32 -28.36 -23.45
CA ARG A 2 2.08 -27.15 -23.79
C ARG A 2 1.76 -26.07 -22.75
N THR A 3 2.66 -25.75 -21.83
CA THR A 3 2.54 -24.59 -20.94
C THR A 3 2.64 -23.31 -21.77
N SER A 4 1.83 -22.29 -21.48
CA SER A 4 1.95 -20.99 -22.13
C SER A 4 3.15 -20.36 -21.45
N THR A 5 4.28 -20.33 -22.16
CA THR A 5 5.53 -19.76 -21.64
C THR A 5 5.27 -18.34 -21.17
N CYS A 6 4.49 -17.55 -21.92
CA CYS A 6 4.13 -16.19 -21.55
C CYS A 6 3.31 -16.13 -20.24
N GLY A 7 2.23 -16.91 -20.11
CA GLY A 7 1.42 -16.91 -18.88
C GLY A 7 2.21 -17.37 -17.64
N THR A 8 3.16 -18.30 -17.84
CA THR A 8 4.04 -18.77 -16.76
C THR A 8 5.05 -17.69 -16.36
N VAL A 9 5.65 -16.99 -17.32
CA VAL A 9 6.59 -15.88 -17.05
C VAL A 9 5.90 -14.76 -16.28
N MET A 10 4.69 -14.35 -16.70
CA MET A 10 3.93 -13.30 -15.99
C MET A 10 3.65 -13.68 -14.54
N LEU A 11 3.26 -14.93 -14.30
CA LEU A 11 2.99 -15.43 -12.96
C LEU A 11 4.27 -15.47 -12.10
N VAL A 12 5.41 -15.91 -12.65
CA VAL A 12 6.69 -15.88 -11.94
C VAL A 12 7.08 -14.45 -11.57
N CYS A 13 6.99 -13.51 -12.50
CA CYS A 13 7.25 -12.09 -12.22
C CYS A 13 6.35 -11.57 -11.09
N ALA A 14 5.05 -11.85 -11.15
CA ALA A 14 4.10 -11.44 -10.10
C ALA A 14 4.45 -12.04 -8.73
N THR A 15 4.87 -13.31 -8.68
CA THR A 15 5.25 -13.98 -7.42
C THR A 15 6.52 -13.42 -6.79
N ILE A 16 7.49 -12.98 -7.61
CA ILE A 16 8.72 -12.35 -7.11
C ILE A 16 8.42 -10.92 -6.63
N LEU A 17 7.59 -10.18 -7.37
CA LEU A 17 7.21 -8.82 -6.98
C LEU A 17 6.34 -8.77 -5.72
N GLY A 18 5.56 -9.82 -5.44
CA GLY A 18 4.67 -9.89 -4.28
C GLY A 18 5.38 -9.58 -2.95
N PRO A 19 6.38 -10.38 -2.52
CA PRO A 19 7.11 -10.12 -1.27
C PRO A 19 7.83 -8.77 -1.25
N ILE A 20 8.41 -8.34 -2.37
CA ILE A 20 9.09 -7.03 -2.48
C ILE A 20 8.09 -5.90 -2.22
N THR A 21 6.91 -5.99 -2.84
CA THR A 21 5.83 -5.01 -2.66
C THR A 21 5.34 -4.98 -1.21
N ILE A 22 5.14 -6.15 -0.59
CA ILE A 22 4.73 -6.24 0.82
C ILE A 22 5.76 -5.57 1.72
N VAL A 23 7.06 -5.82 1.51
CA VAL A 23 8.13 -5.20 2.30
C VAL A 23 8.11 -3.68 2.13
N PHE A 24 8.00 -3.17 0.91
CA PHE A 24 8.03 -1.72 0.69
C PHE A 24 6.83 -1.01 1.31
N LEU A 25 5.62 -1.57 1.16
CA LEU A 25 4.42 -1.02 1.79
C LEU A 25 4.50 -1.14 3.32
N ALA A 26 4.95 -2.26 3.87
CA ALA A 26 5.04 -2.47 5.32
C ALA A 26 6.08 -1.54 5.97
N VAL A 27 7.26 -1.40 5.35
CA VAL A 27 8.30 -0.49 5.83
C VAL A 27 7.83 0.95 5.71
N SER A 28 7.24 1.35 4.59
CA SER A 28 6.65 2.68 4.43
C SER A 28 5.60 2.96 5.52
N PHE A 29 4.73 2.00 5.83
CA PHE A 29 3.71 2.14 6.87
C PHE A 29 4.27 2.26 8.29
N ALA A 30 5.26 1.43 8.62
CA ALA A 30 5.73 1.26 10.00
C ALA A 30 6.80 2.27 10.44
N THR A 31 7.37 3.04 9.51
CA THR A 31 8.53 3.90 9.81
C THR A 31 8.20 5.38 9.85
N ASP A 32 9.03 6.11 10.60
CA ASP A 32 8.77 7.49 10.96
C ASP A 32 9.34 8.53 9.98
N TYR A 33 9.61 8.14 8.74
CA TYR A 33 10.27 8.97 7.72
C TYR A 33 9.37 9.29 6.54
N TRP A 34 8.11 9.64 6.79
CA TRP A 34 7.24 10.23 5.76
C TRP A 34 7.59 11.69 5.51
N LEU A 35 7.86 12.43 6.57
CA LEU A 35 8.29 13.83 6.53
C LEU A 35 9.54 14.04 7.38
N GLU A 36 10.40 14.92 6.90
CA GLU A 36 11.59 15.37 7.60
C GLU A 36 11.54 16.89 7.75
N PHE A 37 11.78 17.36 8.96
CA PHE A 37 11.92 18.77 9.29
C PHE A 37 13.32 18.96 9.85
N LYS A 38 14.15 19.73 9.15
CA LYS A 38 15.50 20.08 9.58
C LYS A 38 15.52 21.54 9.99
N VAL A 39 15.78 21.79 11.26
CA VAL A 39 15.89 23.13 11.84
C VAL A 39 17.37 23.47 12.01
N ASP A 40 17.76 24.69 11.65
CA ASP A 40 19.12 25.20 11.85
C ASP A 40 19.49 25.15 13.35
N PRO A 41 20.58 24.45 13.74
CA PRO A 41 21.04 24.41 15.13
C PRO A 41 21.34 25.79 15.73
N GLY A 42 21.67 26.79 14.90
CA GLY A 42 21.86 28.17 15.34
C GLY A 42 20.58 28.78 15.88
N TYR A 43 19.44 28.50 15.23
CA TYR A 43 18.14 28.98 15.68
C TYR A 43 17.75 28.37 17.02
N THR A 44 17.89 27.05 17.18
CA THR A 44 17.47 26.37 18.40
C THR A 44 18.25 26.80 19.64
N ARG A 45 19.53 27.18 19.48
CA ARG A 45 20.37 27.69 20.59
C ARG A 45 20.10 29.13 20.99
N LEU A 46 19.63 29.95 20.04
CA LEU A 46 19.36 31.37 20.23
C LEU A 46 17.90 31.64 20.61
N SER A 47 17.02 30.73 20.21
CA SER A 47 15.59 30.85 20.47
C SER A 47 15.26 30.41 21.89
N THR A 48 14.44 31.21 22.56
CA THR A 48 13.76 30.80 23.80
C THR A 48 12.47 30.03 23.53
N ASP A 49 12.12 29.77 22.25
CA ASP A 49 11.01 28.90 21.88
C ASP A 49 11.36 27.44 22.18
N ASP A 50 11.02 27.01 23.40
CA ASP A 50 11.06 25.62 23.88
C ASP A 50 9.98 24.73 23.21
N ALA A 51 9.36 25.24 22.15
CA ALA A 51 8.30 24.56 21.43
C ALA A 51 8.88 23.41 20.62
N ARG A 52 8.28 22.22 20.74
CA ARG A 52 8.56 21.00 19.95
C ARG A 52 8.85 21.21 18.46
N VAL A 53 8.32 22.26 17.83
CA VAL A 53 8.51 22.57 16.41
C VAL A 53 9.86 23.21 16.08
N SER A 54 10.59 23.74 17.06
CA SER A 54 11.91 24.39 16.93
C SER A 54 13.09 23.40 16.84
N HIS A 55 12.80 22.10 16.92
CA HIS A 55 13.81 21.04 16.81
C HIS A 55 13.65 20.23 15.52
N THR A 56 14.78 19.69 15.06
CA THR A 56 14.82 18.74 13.94
C THR A 56 14.05 17.48 14.31
N ARG A 57 13.22 16.99 13.38
CA ARG A 57 12.33 15.85 13.62
C ARG A 57 11.96 15.10 12.34
N HIS A 58 11.58 13.85 12.52
CA HIS A 58 11.00 12.99 11.50
C HIS A 58 9.59 12.60 11.92
N ARG A 59 8.66 12.59 10.96
CA ARG A 59 7.27 12.24 11.21
C ARG A 59 6.85 11.08 10.32
N GLY A 60 6.30 10.05 10.94
CA GLY A 60 5.65 8.91 10.32
C GLY A 60 4.14 9.01 10.31
N ILE A 61 3.53 7.83 10.29
CA ILE A 61 2.09 7.65 10.48
C ILE A 61 1.77 7.63 11.98
N PHE A 62 2.56 6.92 12.78
CA PHE A 62 2.24 6.69 14.19
C PHE A 62 2.96 7.62 15.14
N ARG A 63 4.17 8.06 14.77
CA ARG A 63 5.06 8.78 15.68
C ARG A 63 5.76 9.93 14.99
N GLU A 64 6.10 10.92 15.80
CA GLU A 64 7.03 11.99 15.47
C GLU A 64 8.23 11.88 16.39
N CYS A 65 9.42 11.73 15.82
CA CYS A 65 10.64 11.42 16.53
C CYS A 65 11.69 12.51 16.32
N TYR A 66 12.49 12.75 17.34
CA TYR A 66 13.47 13.84 17.40
C TYR A 66 14.89 13.27 17.36
N PRO A 67 15.51 13.19 16.16
CA PRO A 67 16.88 12.73 16.03
C PRO A 67 17.85 13.83 16.44
N GLY A 68 18.96 13.46 17.08
CA GLY A 68 20.10 14.35 17.31
C GLY A 68 20.48 14.49 18.78
N ASN A 69 21.37 15.45 19.04
CA ASN A 69 21.92 15.71 20.38
C ASN A 69 21.14 16.78 21.15
N ASP A 70 20.20 17.46 20.51
CA ASP A 70 19.42 18.54 21.12
C ASP A 70 18.10 17.99 21.68
N THR A 71 18.25 17.15 22.70
CA THR A 71 17.17 16.35 23.30
C THR A 71 16.84 16.79 24.72
N ALA A 72 17.39 17.91 25.19
CA ALA A 72 17.20 18.38 26.56
C ALA A 72 15.71 18.59 26.90
N PHE A 73 14.93 19.14 25.95
CA PHE A 73 13.49 19.35 26.12
C PHE A 73 12.70 18.04 26.32
N LEU A 74 13.21 16.90 25.83
CA LEU A 74 12.56 15.59 25.97
C LEU A 74 12.60 15.07 27.40
N LEU A 75 13.56 15.51 28.22
CA LEU A 75 13.68 15.09 29.63
C LEU A 75 12.53 15.59 30.50
N THR A 76 11.93 16.72 30.11
CA THR A 76 10.83 17.38 30.85
C THR A 76 9.48 17.23 30.15
N ALA A 77 9.47 16.75 28.91
CA ALA A 77 8.25 16.56 28.15
C ALA A 77 7.41 15.39 28.68
N LYS A 78 6.08 15.57 28.67
CA LYS A 78 5.12 14.49 28.96
C LYS A 78 4.88 13.66 27.71
N ASP A 79 4.45 12.42 27.88
CA ASP A 79 4.02 11.52 26.80
C ASP A 79 5.11 11.17 25.77
N VAL A 80 6.37 11.24 26.20
CA VAL A 80 7.52 10.78 25.41
C VAL A 80 7.56 9.26 25.39
N VAL A 81 7.58 8.69 24.20
CA VAL A 81 7.72 7.27 23.90
C VAL A 81 9.16 6.99 23.47
N ASP A 82 9.73 5.88 23.95
CA ASP A 82 11.08 5.43 23.63
C ASP A 82 12.20 6.46 23.90
N ASN A 83 11.93 7.45 24.76
CA ASN A 83 12.80 8.58 25.14
C ASN A 83 13.04 9.67 24.06
N TYR A 84 12.54 9.51 22.83
CA TYR A 84 12.78 10.48 21.75
C TYR A 84 11.62 10.68 20.77
N CYS A 85 10.48 10.01 20.97
CA CYS A 85 9.32 10.12 20.09
C CYS A 85 8.07 10.56 20.85
N PHE A 86 7.09 11.09 20.11
CA PHE A 86 5.73 11.30 20.56
C PHE A 86 4.78 10.55 19.63
N ASN A 87 3.67 10.05 20.16
CA ASN A 87 2.62 9.49 19.31
C ASN A 87 1.89 10.61 18.56
N ILE A 88 1.44 10.29 17.35
CA ILE A 88 0.58 11.18 16.57
C ILE A 88 -0.86 10.91 16.97
N ASP A 89 -1.52 11.95 17.49
CA ASP A 89 -2.91 11.87 17.88
C ASP A 89 -3.84 11.99 16.67
N TYR A 90 -4.73 11.00 16.57
CA TYR A 90 -5.81 10.97 15.60
C TYR A 90 -7.16 11.31 16.22
N GLU A 91 -7.18 11.66 17.51
CA GLU A 91 -8.37 12.01 18.25
C GLU A 91 -8.61 13.51 18.23
N VAL A 92 -9.88 13.89 18.37
CA VAL A 92 -10.23 15.31 18.53
C VAL A 92 -9.97 15.64 20.01
N PRO A 93 -9.19 16.68 20.33
CA PRO A 93 -8.90 17.03 21.73
C PRO A 93 -10.20 17.25 22.52
N GLU A 94 -10.40 16.51 23.63
CA GLU A 94 -11.60 16.63 24.47
C GLU A 94 -11.63 17.95 25.27
N SER A 95 -10.48 18.58 25.50
CA SER A 95 -10.31 19.65 26.48
C SER A 95 -10.44 21.08 25.93
N SER A 96 -11.00 21.28 24.74
CA SER A 96 -10.95 22.60 24.12
C SER A 96 -12.16 23.45 24.52
N THR A 97 -11.93 24.35 25.48
CA THR A 97 -12.61 25.66 25.57
C THR A 97 -12.45 26.50 24.28
N ILE A 98 -11.67 26.00 23.31
CA ILE A 98 -11.40 26.58 22.00
C ILE A 98 -12.30 25.89 20.96
N THR A 99 -13.06 26.68 20.20
CA THR A 99 -13.79 26.20 19.02
C THR A 99 -12.80 25.84 17.92
N LEU A 100 -12.64 24.55 17.66
CA LEU A 100 -11.74 24.04 16.64
C LEU A 100 -12.23 24.41 15.23
N SER A 101 -11.33 24.82 14.32
CA SER A 101 -11.72 25.19 12.97
C SER A 101 -12.20 24.00 12.14
N THR A 102 -12.99 24.28 11.12
CA THR A 102 -13.38 23.31 10.09
C THR A 102 -12.17 22.66 9.43
N GLU A 103 -11.08 23.42 9.27
CA GLU A 103 -9.88 22.96 8.60
C GLU A 103 -9.07 21.99 9.45
N PHE A 104 -9.00 22.24 10.76
CA PHE A 104 -8.38 21.29 11.68
C PHE A 104 -9.19 19.98 11.72
N MET A 105 -10.52 20.06 11.76
CA MET A 105 -11.37 18.87 11.70
C MET A 105 -11.18 18.09 10.40
N ALA A 106 -11.14 18.78 9.25
CA ALA A 106 -10.85 18.17 7.97
C ALA A 106 -9.48 17.47 7.95
N ARG A 107 -8.45 18.08 8.53
CA ARG A 107 -7.13 17.46 8.70
C ARG A 107 -7.19 16.16 9.48
N ILE A 108 -7.89 16.11 10.62
CA ILE A 108 -8.05 14.89 11.42
C ILE A 108 -8.70 13.77 10.59
N HIS A 109 -9.78 14.09 9.86
CA HIS A 109 -10.44 13.12 8.99
C HIS A 109 -9.53 12.63 7.86
N LEU A 110 -8.77 13.51 7.22
CA LEU A 110 -7.82 13.14 6.18
C LEU A 110 -6.69 12.25 6.73
N SER A 111 -6.16 12.56 7.91
CA SER A 111 -5.16 11.72 8.58
C SER A 111 -5.73 10.32 8.92
N ARG A 112 -6.98 10.23 9.39
CA ARG A 112 -7.65 8.94 9.63
C ARG A 112 -7.88 8.16 8.34
N CYS A 113 -8.29 8.84 7.26
CA CYS A 113 -8.45 8.22 5.94
C CYS A 113 -7.12 7.71 5.38
N PHE A 114 -6.03 8.48 5.54
CA PHE A 114 -4.68 8.04 5.20
C PHE A 114 -4.34 6.70 5.88
N LEU A 115 -4.49 6.64 7.21
CA LEU A 115 -4.25 5.40 7.98
C LEU A 115 -5.14 4.25 7.51
N ALA A 116 -6.46 4.48 7.41
CA ALA A 116 -7.43 3.44 7.06
C ALA A 116 -7.18 2.85 5.66
N PHE A 117 -6.97 3.69 4.65
CA PHE A 117 -6.73 3.22 3.28
C PHE A 117 -5.38 2.52 3.14
N TYR A 118 -4.36 2.94 3.90
CA TYR A 118 -3.06 2.26 3.89
C TYR A 118 -3.17 0.84 4.50
N VAL A 119 -3.91 0.69 5.60
CA VAL A 119 -4.19 -0.63 6.21
C VAL A 119 -4.96 -1.52 5.24
N VAL A 120 -6.01 -0.98 4.58
CA VAL A 120 -6.75 -1.71 3.55
C VAL A 120 -5.82 -2.17 2.43
N ALA A 121 -4.92 -1.30 1.97
CA ALA A 121 -3.95 -1.65 0.93
C ALA A 121 -3.05 -2.83 1.34
N LEU A 122 -2.49 -2.80 2.55
CA LEU A 122 -1.63 -3.88 3.07
C LEU A 122 -2.38 -5.22 3.15
N VAL A 123 -3.57 -5.22 3.76
CA VAL A 123 -4.37 -6.44 3.94
C VAL A 123 -4.82 -7.01 2.60
N VAL A 124 -5.35 -6.16 1.71
CA VAL A 124 -5.85 -6.60 0.41
C VAL A 124 -4.71 -7.06 -0.50
N PHE A 125 -3.53 -6.44 -0.43
CA PHE A 125 -2.37 -6.92 -1.19
C PHE A 125 -1.84 -8.26 -0.66
N LEU A 126 -1.86 -8.48 0.65
CA LEU A 126 -1.53 -9.78 1.24
C LEU A 126 -2.49 -10.87 0.74
N LEU A 127 -3.79 -10.59 0.68
CA LEU A 127 -4.78 -11.49 0.10
C LEU A 127 -4.50 -11.75 -1.39
N ALA A 128 -4.14 -10.70 -2.15
CA ALA A 128 -3.76 -10.83 -3.56
C ALA A 128 -2.56 -11.78 -3.74
N PHE A 129 -1.55 -11.66 -2.87
CA PHE A 129 -0.38 -12.53 -2.89
C PHE A 129 -0.74 -13.98 -2.57
N ILE A 130 -1.57 -14.23 -1.54
CA ILE A 130 -2.05 -15.58 -1.19
C ILE A 130 -2.80 -16.20 -2.37
N PHE A 131 -3.73 -15.47 -2.99
CA PHE A 131 -4.42 -15.96 -4.20
C PHE A 131 -3.45 -16.21 -5.35
N GLY A 132 -2.45 -15.36 -5.52
CA GLY A 132 -1.36 -15.56 -6.48
C GLY A 132 -0.62 -16.88 -6.29
N LEU A 133 -0.30 -17.25 -5.05
CA LEU A 133 0.30 -18.55 -4.72
C LEU A 133 -0.64 -19.71 -5.07
N VAL A 134 -1.94 -19.59 -4.83
CA VAL A 134 -2.94 -20.60 -5.25
C VAL A 134 -2.96 -20.76 -6.78
N VAL A 135 -2.78 -19.68 -7.55
CA VAL A 135 -2.65 -19.75 -9.02
C VAL A 135 -1.39 -20.54 -9.41
N CYS A 136 -0.28 -20.38 -8.69
CA CYS A 136 0.96 -21.11 -8.96
C CYS A 136 0.72 -22.63 -8.93
N CYS A 137 -0.04 -23.09 -7.93
CA CYS A 137 -0.33 -24.51 -7.72
C CYS A 137 -1.41 -25.04 -8.67
N TRP A 138 -2.49 -24.29 -8.90
CA TRP A 138 -3.67 -24.81 -9.60
C TRP A 138 -3.85 -24.31 -11.03
N ARG A 139 -3.14 -23.26 -11.43
CA ARG A 139 -3.17 -22.63 -12.77
C ARG A 139 -4.57 -22.39 -13.32
N ARG A 140 -5.51 -21.97 -12.46
CA ARG A 140 -6.88 -21.62 -12.86
C ARG A 140 -6.99 -20.11 -13.08
N SER A 141 -7.57 -19.72 -14.21
CA SER A 141 -7.78 -18.32 -14.61
C SER A 141 -8.59 -17.52 -13.58
N LYS A 142 -9.62 -18.11 -12.96
CA LYS A 142 -10.43 -17.45 -11.93
C LYS A 142 -9.61 -16.89 -10.77
N TRP A 143 -8.62 -17.64 -10.28
CA TRP A 143 -7.78 -17.23 -9.16
C TRP A 143 -6.81 -16.12 -9.59
N ALA A 144 -6.38 -16.11 -10.85
CA ALA A 144 -5.50 -15.09 -11.39
C ALA A 144 -6.24 -13.75 -11.51
N TYR A 145 -7.50 -13.75 -11.95
CA TYR A 145 -8.31 -12.53 -11.97
C TYR A 145 -8.64 -12.01 -10.58
N ILE A 146 -8.95 -12.89 -9.61
CA ILE A 146 -9.15 -12.47 -8.21
C ILE A 146 -7.87 -11.84 -7.63
N ALA A 147 -6.71 -12.48 -7.82
CA ALA A 147 -5.42 -11.94 -7.39
C ALA A 147 -5.12 -10.58 -8.02
N GLY A 148 -5.37 -10.44 -9.33
CA GLY A 148 -5.21 -9.18 -10.06
C GLY A 148 -6.13 -8.08 -9.54
N LEU A 149 -7.42 -8.38 -9.32
CA LEU A 149 -8.38 -7.42 -8.77
C LEU A 149 -7.98 -6.94 -7.37
N CYS A 150 -7.63 -7.85 -6.46
CA CYS A 150 -7.16 -7.50 -5.13
C CYS A 150 -5.89 -6.64 -5.20
N ALA A 151 -4.92 -6.99 -6.05
CA ALA A 151 -3.70 -6.20 -6.21
C ALA A 151 -3.98 -4.78 -6.76
N TYR A 152 -4.94 -4.62 -7.69
CA TYR A 152 -5.37 -3.28 -8.14
C TYR A 152 -6.05 -2.50 -7.02
N ILE A 153 -6.97 -3.11 -6.26
CA ILE A 153 -7.62 -2.46 -5.12
C ILE A 153 -6.56 -1.95 -4.14
N ALA A 154 -5.53 -2.75 -3.84
CA ALA A 154 -4.44 -2.32 -2.97
C ALA A 154 -3.62 -1.17 -3.54
N ALA A 155 -3.30 -1.19 -4.85
CA ALA A 155 -2.59 -0.11 -5.51
C ALA A 155 -3.39 1.21 -5.45
N PHE A 156 -4.67 1.18 -5.80
CA PHE A 156 -5.54 2.36 -5.73
C PHE A 156 -5.78 2.82 -4.29
N ALA A 157 -5.90 1.90 -3.33
CA ALA A 157 -6.01 2.24 -1.92
C ALA A 157 -4.75 2.93 -1.40
N THR A 158 -3.55 2.48 -1.80
CA THR A 158 -2.28 3.15 -1.47
C THR A 158 -2.21 4.54 -2.09
N ALA A 159 -2.62 4.69 -3.37
CA ALA A 159 -2.67 5.98 -4.04
C ALA A 159 -3.64 6.95 -3.33
N ALA A 160 -4.82 6.49 -2.94
CA ALA A 160 -5.79 7.26 -2.17
C ALA A 160 -5.25 7.64 -0.79
N ALA A 161 -4.58 6.71 -0.09
CA ALA A 161 -3.92 6.98 1.18
C ALA A 161 -2.91 8.13 1.05
N ILE A 162 -2.03 8.08 0.05
CA ILE A 162 -1.03 9.14 -0.20
C ILE A 162 -1.72 10.46 -0.58
N ALA A 163 -2.84 10.43 -1.32
CA ALA A 163 -3.61 11.63 -1.62
C ALA A 163 -4.22 12.27 -0.36
N PHE A 164 -4.75 11.47 0.58
CA PHE A 164 -5.24 11.97 1.87
C PHE A 164 -4.12 12.54 2.73
N PHE A 165 -2.95 11.93 2.72
CA PHE A 165 -1.75 12.46 3.37
C PHE A 165 -1.39 13.85 2.84
N HIS A 166 -1.35 14.03 1.51
CA HIS A 166 -1.11 15.34 0.89
C HIS A 166 -2.19 16.36 1.23
N GLY A 167 -3.46 15.93 1.28
CA GLY A 167 -4.57 16.78 1.70
C GLY A 167 -4.40 17.27 3.15
N ALA A 168 -4.10 16.36 4.08
CA ALA A 168 -3.86 16.70 5.48
C ALA A 168 -2.69 17.68 5.60
N GLU A 169 -1.58 17.42 4.90
CA GLU A 169 -0.42 18.30 4.95
C GLU A 169 -0.70 19.69 4.36
N TYR A 170 -1.43 19.76 3.25
CA TYR A 170 -1.80 21.03 2.67
C TYR A 170 -2.56 21.91 3.68
N LEU A 171 -3.45 21.31 4.49
CA LEU A 171 -4.16 22.02 5.55
C LEU A 171 -3.21 22.46 6.67
N GLU A 172 -2.35 21.57 7.16
CA GLU A 172 -1.33 21.88 8.18
C GLU A 172 -0.41 23.02 7.76
N ARG A 173 -0.09 23.12 6.47
CA ARG A 173 0.85 24.11 5.97
C ARG A 173 0.21 25.46 5.65
N ASN A 174 -1.01 25.45 5.13
CA ASN A 174 -1.57 26.63 4.46
C ASN A 174 -2.90 27.13 5.04
N LYS A 175 -3.58 26.37 5.91
CA LYS A 175 -4.98 26.67 6.29
C LYS A 175 -5.23 26.68 7.79
N ILE A 176 -4.63 25.77 8.54
CA ILE A 176 -4.87 25.69 9.98
C ILE A 176 -4.14 26.83 10.68
N GLU A 177 -4.86 27.61 11.47
CA GLU A 177 -4.35 28.74 12.23
C GLU A 177 -4.60 28.61 13.74
N ASP A 178 -5.15 27.47 14.17
CA ASP A 178 -5.68 27.30 15.52
C ASP A 178 -4.59 27.10 16.59
N THR A 179 -3.41 26.62 16.19
CA THR A 179 -2.32 26.27 17.10
C THR A 179 -0.96 26.71 16.56
N THR A 180 0.01 26.93 17.46
CA THR A 180 1.40 27.24 17.12
C THR A 180 2.18 26.02 16.61
N GLU A 181 1.56 24.84 16.60
CA GLU A 181 2.18 23.61 16.09
C GLU A 181 2.29 23.61 14.56
N PHE A 182 1.41 24.34 13.88
CA PHE A 182 1.33 24.35 12.42
C PHE A 182 2.06 25.54 11.80
N TYR A 183 2.56 25.29 10.58
CA TYR A 183 3.52 26.16 9.89
C TYR A 183 3.04 27.62 9.76
N SER A 184 1.75 27.83 9.50
CA SER A 184 1.15 29.16 9.35
C SER A 184 1.32 30.07 10.58
N LYS A 185 1.42 29.48 11.78
CA LYS A 185 1.58 30.19 13.07
C LYS A 185 3.00 30.19 13.60
N TRP A 186 3.94 29.55 12.92
CA TRP A 186 5.35 29.64 13.29
C TRP A 186 5.86 31.06 13.12
N THR A 187 6.82 31.45 13.96
CA THR A 187 7.51 32.74 13.82
C THR A 187 8.26 32.80 12.49
N ALA A 188 8.43 33.99 11.92
CA ALA A 188 9.18 34.16 10.67
C ALA A 188 10.61 33.62 10.78
N GLY A 189 11.23 33.72 11.96
CA GLY A 189 12.53 33.13 12.26
C GLY A 189 12.52 31.61 12.13
N LEU A 190 11.54 30.94 12.76
CA LEU A 190 11.40 29.48 12.69
C LEU A 190 11.11 29.00 11.26
N GLN A 191 10.24 29.70 10.52
CA GLN A 191 9.95 29.37 9.13
C GLN A 191 11.20 29.45 8.25
N ASN A 192 12.04 30.48 8.43
CA ASN A 192 13.28 30.64 7.68
C ASN A 192 14.37 29.64 8.11
N ALA A 193 14.39 29.25 9.39
CA ALA A 193 15.34 28.29 9.93
C ALA A 193 14.97 26.82 9.66
N THR A 194 13.75 26.54 9.18
CA THR A 194 13.24 25.18 9.00
C THR A 194 13.09 24.80 7.54
N THR A 195 13.75 23.72 7.15
CA THR A 195 13.53 23.07 5.86
C THR A 195 12.68 21.82 6.05
N ARG A 196 11.72 21.62 5.15
CA ARG A 196 10.84 20.44 5.15
C ARG A 196 11.01 19.65 3.86
N SER A 197 11.15 18.34 3.97
CA SER A 197 11.23 17.41 2.83
C SER A 197 10.40 16.15 3.05
N TYR A 198 10.04 15.47 1.96
CA TYR A 198 9.53 14.11 2.05
C TYR A 198 10.67 13.15 2.37
N GLY A 199 10.43 12.25 3.32
CA GLY A 199 11.42 11.24 3.70
C GLY A 199 11.36 9.99 2.82
N TRP A 200 12.21 9.03 3.10
CA TRP A 200 12.34 7.82 2.29
C TRP A 200 11.13 6.87 2.41
N SER A 201 10.39 6.89 3.53
CA SER A 201 9.16 6.07 3.70
C SER A 201 8.07 6.51 2.73
N TYR A 202 7.98 7.81 2.43
CA TYR A 202 7.09 8.34 1.41
C TYR A 202 7.43 7.79 0.02
N VAL A 203 8.73 7.74 -0.32
CA VAL A 203 9.20 7.17 -1.59
C VAL A 203 8.87 5.68 -1.67
N LEU A 204 9.11 4.92 -0.60
CA LEU A 204 8.74 3.50 -0.56
C LEU A 204 7.23 3.27 -0.71
N GLY A 205 6.39 4.16 -0.21
CA GLY A 205 4.93 4.09 -0.42
C GLY A 205 4.56 4.18 -1.90
N TRP A 206 5.15 5.12 -2.64
CA TRP A 206 4.95 5.22 -4.10
C TRP A 206 5.50 4.02 -4.85
N VAL A 207 6.72 3.57 -4.52
CA VAL A 207 7.32 2.41 -5.19
C VAL A 207 6.47 1.15 -4.92
N GLY A 208 6.04 0.93 -3.67
CA GLY A 208 5.12 -0.14 -3.31
C GLY A 208 3.80 -0.07 -4.09
N MET A 209 3.20 1.12 -4.24
CA MET A 209 2.00 1.32 -5.05
C MET A 209 2.21 0.91 -6.52
N ILE A 210 3.33 1.31 -7.14
CA ILE A 210 3.65 0.96 -8.54
C ILE A 210 3.86 -0.55 -8.68
N LEU A 211 4.62 -1.17 -7.77
CA LEU A 211 4.87 -2.61 -7.80
C LEU A 211 3.58 -3.42 -7.59
N ALA A 212 2.64 -2.91 -6.77
CA ALA A 212 1.33 -3.52 -6.61
C ALA A 212 0.53 -3.49 -7.92
N ALA A 213 0.53 -2.36 -8.64
CA ALA A 213 -0.14 -2.22 -9.93
C ALA A 213 0.51 -3.11 -11.02
N LEU A 214 1.84 -3.23 -11.04
CA LEU A 214 2.54 -4.14 -11.94
C LEU A 214 2.20 -5.60 -11.65
N SER A 215 2.18 -5.99 -10.36
CA SER A 215 1.76 -7.33 -9.94
C SER A 215 0.32 -7.63 -10.37
N ALA A 216 -0.59 -6.67 -10.21
CA ALA A 216 -1.98 -6.77 -10.66
C ALA A 216 -2.09 -7.01 -12.17
N THR A 217 -1.29 -6.28 -12.95
CA THR A 217 -1.22 -6.39 -14.41
C THR A 217 -0.72 -7.78 -14.81
N PHE A 218 0.34 -8.28 -14.17
CA PHE A 218 0.88 -9.61 -14.44
C PHE A 218 -0.11 -10.73 -14.09
N TYR A 219 -0.81 -10.65 -12.95
CA TYR A 219 -1.85 -11.62 -12.61
C TYR A 219 -3.00 -11.61 -13.64
N SER A 220 -3.43 -10.42 -14.08
CA SER A 220 -4.51 -10.27 -15.06
C SER A 220 -4.13 -10.87 -16.42
N VAL A 221 -2.92 -10.57 -16.91
CA VAL A 221 -2.39 -11.12 -18.17
C VAL A 221 -2.20 -12.64 -18.07
N ALA A 222 -1.68 -13.15 -16.96
CA ALA A 222 -1.58 -14.59 -16.72
C ALA A 222 -2.96 -15.27 -16.75
N GLY A 223 -3.98 -14.63 -16.15
CA GLY A 223 -5.38 -15.06 -16.20
C GLY A 223 -5.90 -15.24 -17.64
N CYS A 224 -5.62 -14.28 -18.53
CA CYS A 224 -6.00 -14.36 -19.94
C CYS A 224 -5.38 -15.59 -20.64
N TYR A 225 -4.10 -15.88 -20.38
CA TYR A 225 -3.43 -17.05 -20.96
C TYR A 225 -3.93 -18.39 -20.41
N TYR A 226 -4.48 -18.41 -19.19
CA TYR A 226 -5.09 -19.61 -18.60
C TYR A 226 -6.55 -19.78 -19.01
N TYR A 227 -7.27 -18.70 -19.31
CA TYR A 227 -8.67 -18.74 -19.75
C TYR A 227 -8.82 -19.40 -21.14
N GLY A 228 -7.91 -19.12 -22.07
CA GLY A 228 -7.94 -19.68 -23.43
C GLY A 228 -7.59 -21.17 -23.54
N ARG A 229 -7.46 -21.90 -22.42
CA ARG A 229 -7.16 -23.34 -22.42
C ARG A 229 -8.44 -24.15 -22.26
N PRO A 230 -8.69 -25.13 -23.14
CA PRO A 230 -9.72 -26.13 -22.86
C PRO A 230 -9.43 -26.74 -21.49
N TYR A 231 -10.43 -26.74 -20.60
CA TYR A 231 -10.33 -27.55 -19.40
C TYR A 231 -10.00 -28.97 -19.86
N PRO A 232 -8.97 -29.64 -19.31
CA PRO A 232 -8.82 -31.07 -19.52
C PRO A 232 -10.12 -31.67 -18.96
N GLN A 233 -11.06 -31.96 -19.84
CA GLN A 233 -12.18 -32.79 -19.48
C GLN A 233 -11.53 -34.07 -18.96
N PRO A 234 -11.86 -34.56 -17.75
CA PRO A 234 -11.55 -35.95 -17.45
C PRO A 234 -12.09 -36.71 -18.66
N ALA A 235 -11.22 -37.48 -19.33
CA ALA A 235 -11.62 -38.24 -20.51
C ALA A 235 -12.98 -38.83 -20.17
N MET A 236 -14.03 -38.41 -20.88
CA MET A 236 -15.33 -39.03 -20.72
C MET A 236 -15.18 -40.42 -21.29
N ILE A 237 -14.56 -41.31 -20.52
CA ILE A 237 -14.66 -42.76 -20.66
C ILE A 237 -16.04 -43.13 -20.09
N GLY A 238 -17.06 -42.45 -20.58
CA GLY A 238 -18.44 -42.85 -20.43
C GLY A 238 -18.76 -43.70 -21.65
N PRO A 239 -19.57 -44.76 -21.52
CA PRO A 239 -19.97 -45.59 -22.66
C PRO A 239 -20.77 -44.83 -23.72
N TYR A 240 -21.11 -43.56 -23.48
CA TYR A 240 -21.95 -42.76 -24.37
C TYR A 240 -21.36 -41.36 -24.62
N VAL A 241 -21.40 -40.92 -25.87
CA VAL A 241 -21.14 -39.55 -26.32
C VAL A 241 -22.48 -38.93 -26.70
N TYR A 242 -22.70 -37.67 -26.32
CA TYR A 242 -23.92 -36.94 -26.69
C TYR A 242 -23.71 -36.27 -28.06
N ASP A 243 -24.49 -36.67 -29.05
CA ASP A 243 -24.50 -36.06 -30.37
C ASP A 243 -25.40 -34.82 -30.37
N MET A 244 -24.81 -33.66 -30.63
CA MET A 244 -25.50 -32.37 -30.68
C MET A 244 -26.39 -32.21 -31.92
N GLU A 245 -26.06 -32.89 -33.02
CA GLU A 245 -26.76 -32.76 -34.29
C GLU A 245 -28.04 -33.61 -34.30
N THR A 246 -27.96 -34.84 -33.77
CA THR A 246 -29.12 -35.72 -33.64
C THR A 246 -29.84 -35.61 -32.29
N ARG A 247 -29.28 -34.87 -31.32
CA ARG A 247 -29.75 -34.78 -29.91
C ARG A 247 -30.02 -36.14 -29.29
N ARG A 248 -29.09 -37.09 -29.46
CA ARG A 248 -29.18 -38.45 -28.90
C ARG A 248 -27.87 -38.87 -28.25
N GLN A 249 -27.97 -39.75 -27.26
CA GLN A 249 -26.82 -40.44 -26.69
C GLN A 249 -26.43 -41.62 -27.61
N LEU A 250 -25.21 -41.58 -28.13
CA LEU A 250 -24.64 -42.63 -28.97
C LEU A 250 -23.59 -43.41 -28.18
N PRO A 251 -23.47 -44.73 -28.36
CA PRO A 251 -22.38 -45.48 -27.75
C PRO A 251 -21.04 -44.93 -28.24
N ALA A 252 -20.09 -44.77 -27.31
CA ALA A 252 -18.72 -44.33 -27.59
C ALA A 252 -18.00 -45.47 -28.34
N ILE A 253 -18.21 -45.56 -29.66
CA ILE A 253 -17.46 -46.49 -30.50
C ILE A 253 -16.00 -46.04 -30.45
N GLY A 254 -15.15 -46.92 -29.91
CA GLY A 254 -13.75 -46.65 -29.66
C GLY A 254 -13.06 -46.08 -30.90
N TYR A 255 -12.45 -44.91 -30.74
CA TYR A 255 -11.52 -44.36 -31.72
C TYR A 255 -10.31 -45.30 -31.76
N GLY A 256 -10.37 -46.30 -32.63
CA GLY A 256 -9.23 -47.11 -33.03
C GLY A 256 -8.24 -46.20 -33.75
N ASP A 257 -7.03 -46.16 -33.21
CA ASP A 257 -5.85 -45.51 -33.75
C ASP A 257 -5.65 -45.86 -35.25
N PRO A 258 -5.54 -44.89 -36.19
CA PRO A 258 -5.38 -45.21 -37.61
C PRO A 258 -3.96 -45.62 -38.00
N TYR A 259 -3.03 -45.82 -37.05
CA TYR A 259 -1.68 -46.30 -37.32
C TYR A 259 -1.50 -47.78 -36.96
N VAL A 260 -2.17 -48.68 -37.69
CA VAL A 260 -1.78 -50.10 -37.74
C VAL A 260 -1.72 -50.55 -39.19
N SER A 261 -0.49 -50.81 -39.62
CA SER A 261 -0.03 -51.30 -40.93
C SER A 261 -0.72 -52.59 -41.39
N TRP A 262 -0.96 -52.72 -42.70
CA TRP A 262 -1.01 -54.00 -43.37
C TRP A 262 -0.17 -53.97 -44.66
N SER A 263 0.63 -55.03 -44.75
CA SER A 263 1.33 -55.60 -45.92
C SER A 263 0.58 -55.50 -47.24
#